data_AF-A0A814AM66-F1
#
_entry.id   AF-A0A814AM66-F1
#
_cell.length_a   1.000
_cell.length_b   1.000
_cell.length_c   1.000
_cell.angle_alpha   90.00
_cell.angle_beta   90.00
_cell.angle_gamma   90.00
#
_symmetry.space_group_name_H-M   'P 1'
#
loop_
_entity.id
_entity.type
_entity.pdbx_description
1 polymer ?
#
loop_
_entity_poly.entity_id
_entity_poly.type
_entity_poly.pdbx_seq_one_letter_code
_entity_poly.pdbx_strand_id
1 'polypeptide(L)'
;MASDDIFTSMEYINEDSIDSNLICSICQKPFKEPVCTSCDHTYCKQCITRWLTSNKTKSCPTCMKQPLSTKELVQASRPLRNMIDQLRVRCVLCEQADLQRGNFLDHIDKICPKTTTGCQAADIKCPWKGTREELPAHLPTCIFEPLRPILGYLIAENNQLKKKIEQQANEIKKLRGETPEKIGTAAAAAVAVDDDSDAESIISSTSEMCTDDTNQKEENAIFVRNLPANVKFNDVFDFFSKIGRIKYDPKTQKASLFIFKNPNNANGPCAAKVTYVDKESASAAIGEYDQKHIPQWNTKLLVCISTRKKAHFKDAGKEHNEAKGTHEEPLTEQDKTPRTKRPHHSKQSHKPTN
;
A
#
# COMPACT_ATOMS: atom_id res chain seq x y z
N MET A 1 -10.09 -14.24 5.86
CA MET A 1 -9.47 -13.35 6.88
C MET A 1 -8.04 -13.83 7.10
N ALA A 2 -7.15 -13.00 7.66
CA ALA A 2 -5.79 -13.46 7.96
C ALA A 2 -5.83 -14.53 9.08
N SER A 3 -4.95 -15.53 9.02
CA SER A 3 -4.95 -16.64 9.97
C SER A 3 -4.63 -16.24 11.41
N ASP A 4 -3.95 -15.11 11.61
CA ASP A 4 -3.65 -14.57 12.95
C ASP A 4 -4.87 -13.90 13.63
N ASP A 5 -5.82 -13.31 12.88
CA ASP A 5 -7.04 -12.69 13.43
C ASP A 5 -7.94 -13.72 14.14
N ILE A 6 -8.03 -14.93 13.58
CA ILE A 6 -8.94 -15.98 14.06
C ILE A 6 -8.56 -16.42 15.48
N PHE A 7 -7.26 -16.45 15.79
CA PHE A 7 -6.78 -16.76 17.14
C PHE A 7 -7.04 -15.65 18.18
N THR A 8 -7.42 -14.46 17.75
CA THR A 8 -7.87 -13.36 18.63
C THR A 8 -9.37 -13.49 18.94
N SER A 9 -10.10 -14.31 18.18
CA SER A 9 -11.55 -14.53 18.32
C SER A 9 -11.92 -15.70 19.25
N MET A 10 -10.93 -16.37 19.87
CA MET A 10 -11.12 -17.54 20.74
C MET A 10 -10.45 -17.36 22.10
N GLU A 11 -11.11 -17.84 23.16
CA GLU A 11 -10.55 -17.93 24.52
C GLU A 11 -10.63 -19.36 25.02
N TYR A 12 -9.64 -19.84 25.78
CA TYR A 12 -9.68 -21.18 26.35
C TYR A 12 -10.64 -21.25 27.55
N ILE A 13 -11.37 -22.36 27.64
CA ILE A 13 -12.19 -22.67 28.81
C ILE A 13 -11.29 -23.36 29.82
N ASN A 14 -11.20 -22.79 31.04
CA ASN A 14 -10.34 -23.26 32.13
C ASN A 14 -8.86 -23.34 31.74
N GLU A 15 -8.23 -22.22 31.36
CA GLU A 15 -6.81 -22.17 30.94
C GLU A 15 -5.85 -22.78 31.99
N ASP A 16 -6.12 -22.59 33.28
CA ASP A 16 -5.37 -23.18 34.41
C ASP A 16 -5.46 -24.72 34.50
N SER A 17 -6.42 -25.35 33.80
CA SER A 17 -6.61 -26.81 33.77
C SER A 17 -5.94 -27.49 32.57
N ILE A 18 -5.33 -26.72 31.67
CA ILE A 18 -4.64 -27.25 30.50
C ILE A 18 -3.33 -27.91 30.95
N ASP A 19 -3.13 -29.16 30.55
CA ASP A 19 -1.89 -29.90 30.81
C ASP A 19 -0.67 -29.10 30.31
N SER A 20 0.31 -28.91 31.21
CA SER A 20 1.56 -28.20 30.93
C SER A 20 2.37 -28.85 29.80
N ASN A 21 2.18 -30.16 29.55
CA ASN A 21 2.76 -30.85 28.39
C ASN A 21 2.20 -30.36 27.03
N LEU A 22 1.13 -29.54 27.02
CA LEU A 22 0.53 -28.93 25.83
C LEU A 22 0.89 -27.44 25.67
N ILE A 23 1.68 -26.87 26.59
CA ILE A 23 2.02 -25.44 26.67
C ILE A 23 3.43 -25.18 26.12
N CYS A 24 3.56 -24.14 25.29
CA CYS A 24 4.85 -23.74 24.71
C CYS A 24 5.66 -22.84 25.67
N SER A 25 6.82 -23.33 26.12
CA SER A 25 7.71 -22.61 27.06
C SER A 25 8.23 -21.25 26.57
N ILE A 26 8.11 -20.92 25.28
CA ILE A 26 8.49 -19.60 24.72
C ILE A 26 7.36 -18.56 24.89
N CYS A 27 6.09 -18.95 24.73
CA CYS A 27 4.96 -18.01 24.75
C CYS A 27 3.93 -18.27 25.85
N GLN A 28 4.15 -19.30 26.68
CA GLN A 28 3.33 -19.71 27.81
C GLN A 28 1.84 -19.86 27.47
N LYS A 29 1.56 -20.40 26.27
CA LYS A 29 0.20 -20.69 25.77
C LYS A 29 0.15 -22.06 25.07
N PRO A 30 -1.03 -22.68 24.93
CA PRO A 30 -1.16 -23.99 24.28
C PRO A 30 -0.69 -23.96 22.82
N PHE A 31 0.07 -24.97 22.38
CA PHE A 31 0.85 -24.92 21.14
C PHE A 31 0.03 -24.52 19.89
N LYS A 32 0.51 -23.55 19.11
CA LYS A 32 0.05 -23.24 17.75
C LYS A 32 1.04 -23.83 16.73
N GLU A 33 0.56 -24.67 15.80
CA GLU A 33 1.40 -25.46 14.89
C GLU A 33 2.60 -26.12 15.62
N PRO A 34 2.38 -27.14 16.47
CA PRO A 34 3.45 -27.75 17.24
C PRO A 34 4.51 -28.41 16.34
N VAL A 35 5.77 -28.05 16.54
CA VAL A 35 6.94 -28.64 15.90
C VAL A 35 7.95 -29.12 16.95
N CYS A 36 8.54 -30.28 16.71
CA CYS A 36 9.61 -30.85 17.50
C CYS A 36 10.98 -30.46 16.92
N THR A 37 11.95 -30.21 17.80
CA THR A 37 13.36 -30.11 17.43
C THR A 37 14.01 -31.51 17.38
N SER A 38 15.21 -31.62 16.79
CA SER A 38 16.05 -32.83 16.82
C SER A 38 16.58 -33.25 18.19
N CYS A 39 16.11 -32.59 19.26
CA CYS A 39 16.34 -32.97 20.66
C CYS A 39 15.02 -33.12 21.43
N ASP A 40 13.94 -33.47 20.72
CA ASP A 40 12.61 -33.85 21.23
C ASP A 40 11.84 -32.78 22.02
N HIS A 41 12.29 -31.52 21.98
CA HIS A 41 11.55 -30.42 22.59
C HIS A 41 10.54 -29.83 21.61
N THR A 42 9.29 -29.67 22.05
CA THR A 42 8.19 -29.15 21.23
C THR A 42 7.96 -27.66 21.47
N TYR A 43 7.70 -26.92 20.40
CA TYR A 43 7.41 -25.48 20.42
C TYR A 43 6.34 -25.12 19.39
N CYS A 44 5.72 -23.94 19.51
CA CYS A 44 4.96 -23.36 18.41
C CYS A 44 5.91 -23.02 17.24
N LYS A 45 5.56 -23.38 16.01
CA LYS A 45 6.33 -23.09 14.78
C LYS A 45 6.84 -21.64 14.71
N GLN A 46 5.95 -20.65 14.83
CA GLN A 46 6.32 -19.23 14.82
C GLN A 46 7.31 -18.86 15.95
N CYS A 47 7.17 -19.46 17.14
CA CYS A 47 7.99 -19.13 18.30
C CYS A 47 9.42 -19.67 18.17
N ILE A 48 9.61 -20.93 17.78
CA ILE A 48 10.95 -21.49 17.58
C ILE A 48 11.64 -20.90 16.35
N THR A 49 10.91 -20.63 15.27
CA THR A 49 11.48 -19.93 14.10
C THR A 49 11.97 -18.54 14.48
N ARG A 50 11.18 -17.75 15.23
CA ARG A 50 11.62 -16.43 15.73
C ARG A 50 12.86 -16.54 16.63
N TRP A 51 12.89 -17.50 17.55
CA TRP A 51 14.07 -17.77 18.39
C TRP A 51 15.32 -18.09 17.59
N LEU A 52 15.24 -19.02 16.62
CA LEU A 52 16.38 -19.43 15.78
C LEU A 52 16.83 -18.33 14.79
N THR A 53 15.94 -17.39 14.43
CA THR A 53 16.31 -16.20 13.65
C THR A 53 17.02 -15.14 14.50
N SER A 54 16.58 -14.91 15.75
CA SER A 54 17.17 -13.88 16.63
C SER A 54 18.43 -14.33 17.38
N ASN A 55 18.58 -15.62 17.69
CA ASN A 55 19.70 -16.14 18.46
C ASN A 55 20.88 -16.55 17.56
N LYS A 56 22.00 -15.80 17.61
CA LYS A 56 23.24 -16.10 16.85
C LYS A 56 23.77 -17.53 17.07
N THR A 57 23.47 -18.18 18.21
CA THR A 57 23.93 -19.55 18.53
C THR A 57 23.01 -20.67 18.04
N LYS A 58 21.78 -20.35 17.59
CA LYS A 58 20.78 -21.32 17.09
C LYS A 58 20.59 -22.55 18.00
N SER A 59 20.55 -22.32 19.32
CA SER A 59 20.39 -23.37 20.33
C SER A 59 18.92 -23.68 20.63
N CYS A 60 18.65 -24.88 21.17
CA CYS A 60 17.36 -25.21 21.76
C CYS A 60 17.09 -24.36 23.02
N PRO A 61 15.94 -23.64 23.13
CA PRO A 61 15.62 -22.81 24.31
C PRO A 61 15.74 -23.52 25.66
N THR A 62 15.23 -24.76 25.76
CA THR A 62 15.16 -25.49 27.04
C THR A 62 16.42 -26.26 27.40
N CYS A 63 17.10 -26.89 26.42
CA CYS A 63 18.25 -27.76 26.69
C CYS A 63 19.60 -27.28 26.15
N MET A 64 19.63 -26.08 25.54
CA MET A 64 20.81 -25.39 24.99
C MET A 64 21.67 -26.16 23.96
N LYS A 65 21.27 -27.37 23.56
CA LYS A 65 21.92 -28.17 22.51
C LYS A 65 21.98 -27.39 21.19
N GLN A 66 23.07 -27.57 20.45
CA GLN A 66 23.42 -26.90 19.20
C GLN A 66 24.02 -27.91 18.20
N PRO A 67 23.98 -27.60 16.89
CA PRO A 67 23.16 -26.57 16.26
C PRO A 67 21.70 -27.05 16.06
N LEU A 68 20.76 -26.12 15.91
CA LEU A 68 19.44 -26.40 15.34
C LEU A 68 19.20 -25.57 14.08
N SER A 69 18.77 -26.22 13.00
CA SER A 69 18.31 -25.58 11.78
C SER A 69 16.78 -25.48 11.75
N THR A 70 16.24 -24.41 11.15
CA THR A 70 14.79 -24.33 10.87
C THR A 70 14.32 -25.42 9.90
N LYS A 71 15.24 -26.04 9.14
CA LYS A 71 14.97 -27.20 8.27
C LYS A 71 14.89 -28.54 9.01
N GLU A 72 15.31 -28.59 10.27
CA GLU A 72 15.30 -29.80 11.12
C GLU A 72 14.07 -29.85 12.05
N LEU A 73 13.17 -28.86 11.94
CA LEU A 73 11.92 -28.79 12.69
C LEU A 73 10.89 -29.73 12.06
N VAL A 74 10.60 -30.84 12.74
CA VAL A 74 9.60 -31.82 12.30
C VAL A 74 8.24 -31.41 12.89
N GLN A 75 7.14 -31.59 12.15
CA GLN A 75 5.81 -31.45 12.76
C GLN A 75 5.65 -32.46 13.90
N ALA A 76 5.05 -32.04 15.02
CA ALA A 76 4.91 -32.92 16.18
C ALA A 76 4.06 -34.17 15.91
N SER A 77 4.00 -35.10 16.86
CA SER A 77 3.23 -36.34 16.70
C SER A 77 1.73 -36.05 16.48
N ARG A 78 1.04 -36.91 15.71
CA ARG A 78 -0.42 -36.78 15.50
C ARG A 78 -1.21 -36.87 16.82
N PRO A 79 -0.87 -37.74 17.79
CA PRO A 79 -1.50 -37.73 19.11
C PRO A 79 -1.41 -36.36 19.81
N LEU A 80 -0.24 -35.70 19.81
CA LEU A 80 -0.10 -34.40 20.46
C LEU A 80 -1.01 -33.34 19.81
N ARG A 81 -1.08 -33.29 18.47
CA ARG A 81 -2.05 -32.42 17.77
C ARG A 81 -3.48 -32.74 18.17
N ASN A 82 -3.87 -34.01 18.13
CA ASN A 82 -5.24 -34.41 18.51
C ASN A 82 -5.60 -34.01 19.96
N MET A 83 -4.65 -34.05 20.90
CA MET A 83 -4.86 -33.57 22.28
C MET A 83 -5.06 -32.05 22.34
N ILE A 84 -4.26 -31.29 21.59
CA ILE A 84 -4.38 -29.83 21.46
C ILE A 84 -5.72 -29.44 20.80
N ASP A 85 -6.15 -30.19 19.79
CA ASP A 85 -7.37 -29.93 19.03
C ASP A 85 -8.65 -30.23 19.84
N GLN A 86 -8.56 -31.12 20.84
CA GLN A 86 -9.64 -31.45 21.79
C GLN A 86 -9.85 -30.40 22.90
N LEU A 87 -8.87 -29.50 23.12
CA LEU A 87 -8.98 -28.42 24.10
C LEU A 87 -10.23 -27.59 23.85
N ARG A 88 -10.89 -27.18 24.94
CA ARG A 88 -12.14 -26.42 24.85
C ARG A 88 -11.89 -24.93 24.79
N VAL A 89 -12.61 -24.28 23.88
CA VAL A 89 -12.60 -22.83 23.68
C VAL A 89 -14.02 -22.29 23.69
N ARG A 90 -14.14 -21.00 23.97
CA ARG A 90 -15.35 -20.21 23.69
C ARG A 90 -15.08 -19.22 22.57
N CYS A 91 -16.09 -18.96 21.75
CA CYS A 91 -16.05 -17.91 20.75
C CYS A 91 -16.25 -16.54 21.43
N VAL A 92 -15.33 -15.61 21.23
CA VAL A 92 -15.45 -14.24 21.76
C VAL A 92 -16.51 -13.44 21.02
N LEU A 93 -16.79 -13.78 19.74
CA LEU A 93 -17.78 -13.08 18.93
C LEU A 93 -19.21 -13.42 19.34
N CYS A 94 -19.54 -14.70 19.51
CA CYS A 94 -20.91 -15.16 19.77
C CYS A 94 -21.13 -15.85 21.13
N GLU A 95 -20.12 -15.82 22.01
CA GLU A 95 -20.15 -16.36 23.38
C GLU A 95 -20.37 -17.89 23.47
N GLN A 96 -20.53 -18.60 22.34
CA GLN A 96 -20.69 -20.05 22.30
C GLN A 96 -19.47 -20.76 22.93
N ALA A 97 -19.73 -21.53 23.99
CA ALA A 97 -18.77 -22.32 24.75
C ALA A 97 -18.74 -23.80 24.31
N ASP A 98 -17.86 -24.58 24.95
CA ASP A 98 -17.58 -26.01 24.69
C ASP A 98 -17.19 -26.37 23.24
N LEU A 99 -16.72 -25.39 22.46
CA LEU A 99 -16.18 -25.64 21.13
C LEU A 99 -14.83 -26.36 21.25
N GLN A 100 -14.63 -27.41 20.44
CA GLN A 100 -13.29 -28.00 20.28
C GLN A 100 -12.42 -27.07 19.46
N ARG A 101 -11.19 -26.80 19.93
CA ARG A 101 -10.23 -25.93 19.25
C ARG A 101 -10.00 -26.34 17.78
N GLY A 102 -9.91 -27.64 17.49
CA GLY A 102 -9.74 -28.14 16.11
C GLY A 102 -10.88 -27.74 15.16
N ASN A 103 -12.10 -27.60 15.70
CA ASN A 103 -13.31 -27.26 14.93
C ASN A 103 -13.64 -25.75 15.00
N PHE A 104 -12.80 -24.93 15.66
CA PHE A 104 -13.08 -23.50 15.84
C PHE A 104 -13.10 -22.72 14.52
N LEU A 105 -12.27 -23.12 13.55
CA LEU A 105 -12.27 -22.56 12.19
C LEU A 105 -13.62 -22.80 11.50
N ASP A 106 -14.12 -24.04 11.51
CA ASP A 106 -15.44 -24.38 10.98
C ASP A 106 -16.57 -23.62 11.69
N HIS A 107 -16.46 -23.42 13.01
CA HIS A 107 -17.39 -22.56 13.73
C HIS A 107 -17.38 -21.12 13.18
N ILE A 108 -16.23 -20.46 13.09
CA ILE A 108 -16.13 -19.07 12.60
C ILE A 108 -16.63 -18.93 11.14
N ASP A 109 -16.20 -19.84 10.26
CA ASP A 109 -16.44 -19.75 8.81
C ASP A 109 -17.84 -20.21 8.38
N LYS A 110 -18.50 -21.10 9.15
CA LYS A 110 -19.77 -21.73 8.74
C LYS A 110 -20.94 -21.51 9.71
N ILE A 111 -20.68 -21.37 11.02
CA ILE A 111 -21.72 -21.46 12.07
C ILE A 111 -21.96 -20.13 12.79
N CYS A 112 -20.89 -19.38 13.11
CA CYS A 112 -20.93 -18.22 13.98
C CYS A 112 -21.82 -17.10 13.41
N PRO A 113 -22.87 -16.65 14.13
CA PRO A 113 -23.80 -15.62 13.66
C PRO A 113 -23.15 -14.23 13.62
N LYS A 114 -22.19 -13.96 14.53
CA LYS A 114 -21.54 -12.65 14.69
C LYS A 114 -20.20 -12.52 13.94
N THR A 115 -19.77 -13.53 13.18
CA THR A 115 -18.64 -13.37 12.24
C THR A 115 -19.04 -12.39 11.13
N THR A 116 -18.19 -11.42 10.85
CA THR A 116 -18.37 -10.50 9.71
C THR A 116 -18.24 -11.27 8.39
N THR A 117 -19.31 -11.22 7.57
CA THR A 117 -19.39 -11.86 6.26
C THR A 117 -19.64 -10.82 5.17
N GLY A 118 -19.29 -11.16 3.93
CA GLY A 118 -19.68 -10.39 2.74
C GLY A 118 -20.98 -10.92 2.13
N CYS A 119 -21.63 -10.11 1.29
CA CYS A 119 -22.77 -10.57 0.50
C CYS A 119 -22.36 -11.64 -0.53
N GLN A 120 -23.31 -12.50 -0.95
CA GLN A 120 -23.06 -13.50 -2.00
C GLN A 120 -22.66 -12.84 -3.33
N ALA A 121 -23.23 -11.67 -3.63
CA ALA A 121 -22.83 -10.79 -4.73
C ALA A 121 -21.51 -9.99 -4.52
N ALA A 122 -20.63 -10.39 -3.60
CA ALA A 122 -19.32 -9.75 -3.43
C ALA A 122 -18.36 -9.95 -4.63
N ASP A 123 -18.58 -10.99 -5.44
CA ASP A 123 -17.86 -11.21 -6.71
C ASP A 123 -18.12 -10.09 -7.72
N ILE A 124 -19.39 -9.69 -7.88
CA ILE A 124 -19.83 -8.51 -8.63
C ILE A 124 -19.74 -7.20 -7.81
N LYS A 125 -18.87 -7.19 -6.79
CA LYS A 125 -18.48 -6.04 -5.97
C LYS A 125 -19.61 -5.36 -5.19
N CYS A 126 -20.59 -6.14 -4.72
CA CYS A 126 -21.49 -5.65 -3.67
C CYS A 126 -20.68 -5.14 -2.46
N PRO A 127 -20.87 -3.89 -2.00
CA PRO A 127 -20.06 -3.29 -0.95
C PRO A 127 -20.45 -3.74 0.48
N TRP A 128 -21.53 -4.50 0.62
CA TRP A 128 -22.07 -4.87 1.93
C TRP A 128 -21.14 -5.83 2.68
N LYS A 129 -20.87 -5.48 3.95
CA LYS A 129 -20.22 -6.30 4.96
C LYS A 129 -21.00 -6.09 6.26
N GLY A 130 -21.38 -7.18 6.91
CA GLY A 130 -22.12 -7.18 8.18
C GLY A 130 -21.98 -8.54 8.86
N THR A 131 -22.69 -8.76 9.96
CA THR A 131 -22.67 -10.07 10.62
C THR A 131 -23.42 -11.13 9.80
N ARG A 132 -23.15 -12.42 10.03
CA ARG A 132 -23.88 -13.52 9.37
C ARG A 132 -25.38 -13.49 9.73
N GLU A 133 -25.75 -13.01 10.91
CA GLU A 133 -27.14 -12.79 11.34
C GLU A 133 -27.85 -11.63 10.60
N GLU A 134 -27.12 -10.61 10.14
CA GLU A 134 -27.66 -9.52 9.30
C GLU A 134 -27.80 -9.91 7.81
N LEU A 135 -27.01 -10.86 7.32
CA LEU A 135 -26.99 -11.25 5.90
C LEU A 135 -28.38 -11.66 5.34
N PRO A 136 -29.23 -12.46 6.03
CA PRO A 136 -30.59 -12.76 5.58
C PRO A 136 -31.49 -11.53 5.42
N ALA A 137 -31.29 -10.47 6.20
CA ALA A 137 -32.01 -9.20 6.05
C ALA A 137 -31.44 -8.35 4.91
N HIS A 138 -30.13 -8.45 4.64
CA HIS A 138 -29.51 -7.81 3.49
C HIS A 138 -29.94 -8.43 2.15
N LEU A 139 -29.97 -9.76 2.01
CA LEU A 139 -30.24 -10.44 0.73
C LEU A 139 -31.47 -9.90 -0.06
N PRO A 140 -32.67 -9.73 0.51
CA PRO A 140 -33.83 -9.18 -0.22
C PRO A 140 -33.73 -7.68 -0.54
N THR A 141 -32.80 -6.94 0.09
CA THR A 141 -32.51 -5.53 -0.21
C THR A 141 -31.30 -5.35 -1.14
N CYS A 142 -30.59 -6.44 -1.47
CA CYS A 142 -29.38 -6.39 -2.25
C CYS A 142 -29.68 -6.18 -3.74
N ILE A 143 -29.49 -4.95 -4.24
CA ILE A 143 -29.65 -4.62 -5.67
C ILE A 143 -28.75 -5.44 -6.61
N PHE A 144 -27.66 -6.03 -6.08
CA PHE A 144 -26.70 -6.81 -6.85
C PHE A 144 -27.15 -8.26 -7.04
N GLU A 145 -27.86 -8.87 -6.09
CA GLU A 145 -28.24 -10.29 -6.14
C GLU A 145 -29.13 -10.63 -7.36
N PRO A 146 -30.16 -9.82 -7.72
CA PRO A 146 -30.92 -10.02 -8.96
C PRO A 146 -30.11 -9.78 -10.25
N LEU A 147 -29.05 -8.97 -10.20
CA LEU A 147 -28.18 -8.65 -11.34
C LEU A 147 -27.08 -9.70 -11.55
N ARG A 148 -26.76 -10.50 -10.51
CA ARG A 148 -25.71 -11.52 -10.45
C ARG A 148 -25.69 -12.49 -11.64
N PRO A 149 -26.82 -13.00 -12.19
CA PRO A 149 -26.79 -13.86 -13.37
C PRO A 149 -26.33 -13.12 -14.64
N ILE A 150 -26.81 -11.90 -14.86
CA ILE A 150 -26.52 -11.10 -16.06
C ILE A 150 -25.09 -10.55 -16.00
N LEU A 151 -24.70 -9.97 -14.85
CA LEU A 151 -23.35 -9.48 -14.64
C LEU A 151 -22.32 -10.61 -14.64
N GLY A 152 -22.65 -11.78 -14.09
CA GLY A 152 -21.80 -12.97 -14.15
C GLY A 152 -21.53 -13.43 -15.59
N TYR A 153 -22.57 -13.46 -16.44
CA TYR A 153 -22.40 -13.74 -17.88
C TYR A 153 -21.50 -12.70 -18.56
N LEU A 154 -21.76 -11.40 -18.37
CA LEU A 154 -20.98 -10.32 -18.97
C LEU A 154 -19.52 -10.31 -18.50
N ILE A 155 -19.24 -10.66 -17.24
CA ILE A 155 -17.88 -10.79 -16.71
C ILE A 155 -17.16 -12.00 -17.34
N ALA A 156 -17.85 -13.14 -17.47
CA ALA A 156 -17.31 -14.32 -18.14
C ALA A 156 -17.00 -14.06 -19.63
N GLU A 157 -17.90 -13.39 -20.35
CA GLU A 157 -17.69 -12.98 -21.74
C GLU A 157 -16.53 -11.99 -21.87
N ASN A 158 -16.48 -10.94 -21.05
CA ASN A 158 -15.35 -9.99 -21.04
C ASN A 158 -14.01 -10.70 -20.78
N ASN A 159 -13.97 -11.68 -19.86
CA ASN A 159 -12.75 -12.44 -19.59
C ASN A 159 -12.40 -13.41 -20.73
N GLN A 160 -13.38 -13.94 -21.47
CA GLN A 160 -13.12 -14.69 -22.70
C GLN A 160 -12.61 -13.78 -23.84
N LEU A 161 -13.14 -12.57 -23.98
CA LEU A 161 -12.70 -11.58 -24.95
C LEU A 161 -11.29 -11.08 -24.66
N LYS A 162 -10.93 -10.80 -23.40
CA LYS A 162 -9.55 -10.50 -22.98
C LYS A 162 -8.58 -11.61 -23.41
N LYS A 163 -8.92 -12.88 -23.14
CA LYS A 163 -8.10 -14.04 -23.55
C LYS A 163 -7.94 -14.15 -25.07
N LYS A 164 -9.00 -13.87 -25.85
CA LYS A 164 -8.92 -13.80 -27.32
C LYS A 164 -7.98 -12.68 -27.81
N ILE A 165 -8.07 -11.49 -27.20
CA ILE A 165 -7.19 -10.35 -27.52
C ILE A 165 -5.73 -10.67 -27.19
N GLU A 166 -5.48 -11.30 -26.04
CA GLU A 166 -4.14 -11.73 -25.61
C GLU A 166 -3.56 -12.83 -26.52
N GLN A 167 -4.37 -13.80 -26.92
CA GLN A 167 -3.99 -14.82 -27.91
C GLN A 167 -3.60 -14.16 -29.25
N GLN A 168 -4.44 -13.26 -29.77
CA GLN A 168 -4.17 -12.52 -31.01
C GLN A 168 -2.93 -11.62 -30.91
N ALA A 169 -2.70 -10.97 -29.76
CA ALA A 169 -1.49 -10.17 -29.54
C ALA A 169 -0.21 -11.03 -29.57
N ASN A 170 -0.26 -12.21 -28.96
CA ASN A 170 0.84 -13.18 -28.99
C ASN A 170 1.07 -13.77 -30.39
N GLU A 171 0.01 -14.05 -31.16
CA GLU A 171 0.11 -14.46 -32.56
C GLU A 171 0.70 -13.36 -33.44
N ILE A 172 0.25 -12.11 -33.30
CA ILE A 172 0.82 -10.96 -34.00
C ILE A 172 2.31 -10.80 -33.69
N LYS A 173 2.71 -10.92 -32.42
CA LYS A 173 4.13 -10.86 -32.01
C LYS A 173 4.96 -11.98 -32.64
N LYS A 174 4.43 -13.20 -32.68
CA LYS A 174 5.07 -14.37 -33.33
C LYS A 174 5.20 -14.19 -34.85
N LEU A 175 4.17 -13.66 -35.51
CA LEU A 175 4.16 -13.40 -36.96
C LEU A 175 5.04 -12.22 -37.38
N ARG A 176 5.25 -11.23 -36.50
CA ARG A 176 6.18 -10.11 -36.73
C ARG A 176 7.66 -10.50 -36.69
N GLY A 177 8.00 -11.70 -36.25
CA GLY A 177 9.37 -12.21 -36.29
C GLY A 177 10.35 -11.44 -35.38
N GLU A 178 9.85 -10.86 -34.28
CA GLU A 178 10.65 -10.08 -33.34
C GLU A 178 11.66 -10.98 -32.59
N THR A 179 12.84 -11.16 -33.18
CA THR A 179 14.04 -11.55 -32.43
C THR A 179 14.40 -10.43 -31.45
N PRO A 180 15.00 -10.75 -30.28
CA PRO A 180 15.27 -9.77 -29.22
C PRO A 180 16.49 -8.87 -29.50
N GLU A 181 16.65 -8.39 -30.73
CA GLU A 181 17.58 -7.33 -31.10
C GLU A 181 16.94 -6.36 -32.11
N LYS A 182 17.14 -5.05 -31.89
CA LYS A 182 16.74 -3.93 -32.77
C LYS A 182 15.24 -3.60 -32.88
N ILE A 183 14.49 -3.69 -31.77
CA ILE A 183 13.47 -2.67 -31.47
C ILE A 183 13.94 -1.87 -30.26
N GLY A 184 14.65 -0.77 -30.53
CA GLY A 184 14.92 0.26 -29.55
C GLY A 184 13.74 1.23 -29.48
N THR A 185 13.24 1.46 -28.26
CA THR A 185 12.24 2.47 -27.85
C THR A 185 10.78 2.30 -28.32
N ALA A 186 9.86 2.80 -27.48
CA ALA A 186 8.45 3.10 -27.74
C ALA A 186 7.45 1.95 -28.03
N ALA A 187 7.21 1.03 -27.06
CA ALA A 187 5.85 0.57 -26.66
C ALA A 187 5.87 -0.51 -25.54
N ALA A 188 5.95 -0.12 -24.26
CA ALA A 188 5.77 -1.08 -23.13
C ALA A 188 5.43 -0.37 -21.80
N ALA A 189 4.15 -0.06 -21.55
CA ALA A 189 3.67 0.51 -20.27
C ALA A 189 2.15 0.33 -20.00
N ALA A 190 1.54 -0.75 -20.48
CA ALA A 190 0.16 -1.16 -20.19
C ALA A 190 -0.01 -2.64 -20.60
N VAL A 191 -0.69 -3.54 -19.88
CA VAL A 191 -1.44 -3.39 -18.61
C VAL A 191 -0.94 -4.47 -17.64
N ALA A 192 -0.70 -4.11 -16.37
CA ALA A 192 -0.73 -5.06 -15.27
C ALA A 192 -2.10 -4.96 -14.58
N VAL A 193 -2.78 -6.08 -14.42
CA VAL A 193 -3.89 -6.24 -13.47
C VAL A 193 -3.38 -7.24 -12.45
N ASP A 194 -3.28 -6.82 -11.20
CA ASP A 194 -2.86 -7.70 -10.12
C ASP A 194 -3.97 -8.73 -9.82
N ASP A 195 -3.61 -10.01 -9.85
CA ASP A 195 -4.46 -11.14 -9.44
C ASP A 195 -3.76 -11.85 -8.27
N ASP A 196 -4.41 -11.90 -7.11
CA ASP A 196 -3.84 -12.44 -5.86
C ASP A 196 -3.79 -13.98 -5.88
N SER A 197 -2.62 -14.59 -6.08
CA SER A 197 -2.32 -15.93 -5.51
C SER A 197 -0.82 -16.26 -5.37
N ASP A 198 -0.43 -16.57 -4.14
CA ASP A 198 0.60 -17.51 -3.68
C ASP A 198 2.02 -17.53 -4.32
N ALA A 199 2.98 -16.91 -3.63
CA ALA A 199 4.39 -17.34 -3.62
C ALA A 199 5.11 -16.94 -2.31
N GLU A 200 5.45 -17.93 -1.46
CA GLU A 200 6.15 -17.73 -0.17
C GLU A 200 7.56 -18.35 -0.21
N SER A 201 8.53 -17.73 0.47
CA SER A 201 9.97 -18.12 0.56
C SER A 201 10.77 -17.99 -0.77
N ILE A 202 12.10 -17.85 -0.82
CA ILE A 202 13.16 -18.47 0.00
C ILE A 202 14.27 -17.46 0.44
N ILE A 203 14.45 -17.35 1.77
CA ILE A 203 15.69 -17.25 2.59
C ILE A 203 17.04 -17.21 1.80
N SER A 204 18.05 -16.38 2.10
CA SER A 204 18.68 -16.22 3.42
C SER A 204 19.67 -15.04 3.53
N SER A 205 19.83 -14.58 4.77
CA SER A 205 20.73 -13.51 5.26
C SER A 205 22.21 -13.88 5.42
N THR A 206 23.08 -12.87 5.38
CA THR A 206 24.37 -12.79 6.12
C THR A 206 24.63 -11.37 6.67
N SER A 207 25.12 -11.30 7.91
CA SER A 207 25.76 -10.14 8.58
C SER A 207 27.21 -9.96 8.10
N GLU A 208 28.04 -8.95 8.44
CA GLU A 208 28.05 -7.68 9.20
C GLU A 208 29.26 -6.89 8.55
N MET A 209 29.43 -5.56 8.46
CA MET A 209 28.84 -4.35 9.08
C MET A 209 29.19 -3.09 8.19
N CYS A 210 29.06 -1.85 8.72
CA CYS A 210 29.76 -0.57 8.40
C CYS A 210 30.45 -0.31 7.01
N THR A 211 30.33 0.84 6.31
CA THR A 211 29.94 2.24 6.68
C THR A 211 29.27 3.05 5.54
N ASP A 212 28.47 4.04 5.95
CA ASP A 212 28.22 5.36 5.31
C ASP A 212 27.28 5.57 4.10
N ASP A 213 26.77 6.81 4.03
CA ASP A 213 26.10 7.52 2.91
C ASP A 213 24.85 6.86 2.25
N THR A 214 23.71 6.91 2.95
CA THR A 214 22.41 6.44 2.42
C THR A 214 21.83 7.34 1.31
N ASN A 215 21.77 6.81 0.08
CA ASN A 215 21.05 7.45 -1.03
C ASN A 215 19.52 7.28 -0.91
N GLN A 216 18.92 8.00 0.03
CA GLN A 216 17.46 8.00 0.22
C GLN A 216 16.75 8.65 -0.97
N LYS A 217 16.00 7.84 -1.72
CA LYS A 217 15.01 8.35 -2.69
C LYS A 217 13.88 9.02 -1.91
N GLU A 218 13.58 10.27 -2.23
CA GLU A 218 12.37 10.94 -1.73
C GLU A 218 11.16 10.47 -2.53
N GLU A 219 10.65 9.27 -2.23
CA GLU A 219 9.59 8.62 -3.01
C GLU A 219 8.26 9.42 -3.03
N ASN A 220 8.04 10.28 -2.04
CA ASN A 220 6.86 11.15 -1.92
C ASN A 220 7.04 12.49 -2.68
N ALA A 221 8.16 12.70 -3.38
CA ALA A 221 8.43 13.92 -4.13
C ALA A 221 8.49 13.66 -5.64
N ILE A 222 7.79 14.50 -6.41
CA ILE A 222 7.82 14.50 -7.87
C ILE A 222 8.61 15.71 -8.41
N PHE A 223 9.20 15.53 -9.59
CA PHE A 223 9.83 16.57 -10.38
C PHE A 223 9.10 16.70 -11.72
N VAL A 224 8.57 17.88 -11.97
CA VAL A 224 7.76 18.26 -13.14
C VAL A 224 8.63 19.10 -14.08
N ARG A 225 8.62 18.79 -15.36
CA ARG A 225 9.31 19.56 -16.42
C ARG A 225 8.31 19.99 -17.50
N ASN A 226 8.73 20.98 -18.29
CA ASN A 226 7.97 21.55 -19.40
C ASN A 226 6.71 22.32 -18.99
N LEU A 227 6.75 23.00 -17.83
CA LEU A 227 5.76 24.00 -17.44
C LEU A 227 5.96 25.30 -18.24
N PRO A 228 4.91 26.07 -18.56
CA PRO A 228 5.06 27.32 -19.29
C PRO A 228 5.78 28.40 -18.46
N ALA A 229 6.56 29.26 -19.12
CA ALA A 229 7.41 30.28 -18.50
C ALA A 229 6.69 31.19 -17.49
N ASN A 230 5.43 31.53 -17.79
CA ASN A 230 4.61 32.45 -17.00
C ASN A 230 3.78 31.78 -15.90
N VAL A 231 3.96 30.48 -15.62
CA VAL A 231 3.25 29.79 -14.54
C VAL A 231 3.56 30.42 -13.17
N LYS A 232 2.52 30.55 -12.33
CA LYS A 232 2.61 31.03 -10.95
C LYS A 232 2.55 29.87 -9.96
N PHE A 233 2.93 30.16 -8.70
CA PHE A 233 2.88 29.19 -7.60
C PHE A 233 1.49 28.56 -7.45
N ASN A 234 0.44 29.39 -7.40
CA ASN A 234 -0.94 28.94 -7.19
C ASN A 234 -1.41 28.02 -8.33
N ASP A 235 -1.14 28.37 -9.59
CA ASP A 235 -1.55 27.56 -10.75
C ASP A 235 -0.99 26.13 -10.69
N VAL A 236 0.26 25.97 -10.21
CA VAL A 236 0.87 24.65 -9.99
C VAL A 236 0.29 23.98 -8.73
N PHE A 237 0.14 24.73 -7.64
CA PHE A 237 -0.39 24.23 -6.37
C PHE A 237 -1.82 23.70 -6.52
N ASP A 238 -2.73 24.47 -7.11
CA ASP A 238 -4.15 24.13 -7.31
C ASP A 238 -4.34 23.01 -8.33
N PHE A 239 -3.38 22.82 -9.26
CA PHE A 239 -3.40 21.70 -10.19
C PHE A 239 -2.96 20.40 -9.49
N PHE A 240 -1.79 20.37 -8.86
CA PHE A 240 -1.25 19.16 -8.25
C PHE A 240 -1.94 18.76 -6.93
N SER A 241 -2.60 19.69 -6.24
CA SER A 241 -3.44 19.40 -5.06
C SER A 241 -4.70 18.58 -5.37
N LYS A 242 -5.07 18.43 -6.66
CA LYS A 242 -6.19 17.57 -7.08
C LYS A 242 -5.89 16.07 -6.92
N ILE A 243 -4.61 15.69 -6.89
CA ILE A 243 -4.17 14.30 -6.74
C ILE A 243 -3.94 13.93 -5.26
N GLY A 244 -3.54 14.88 -4.42
CA GLY A 244 -3.24 14.62 -3.02
C GLY A 244 -2.71 15.82 -2.26
N ARG A 245 -2.54 15.65 -0.94
CA ARG A 245 -2.10 16.72 -0.05
C ARG A 245 -0.61 17.01 -0.24
N ILE A 246 -0.30 18.20 -0.76
CA ILE A 246 1.06 18.72 -0.81
C ILE A 246 1.54 18.93 0.64
N LYS A 247 2.75 18.49 0.95
CA LYS A 247 3.36 18.58 2.28
C LYS A 247 3.63 20.03 2.66
N TYR A 248 3.32 20.41 3.89
CA TYR A 248 3.68 21.71 4.46
C TYR A 248 4.86 21.58 5.43
N ASP A 249 5.73 22.58 5.44
CA ASP A 249 6.80 22.68 6.44
C ASP A 249 6.21 23.12 7.79
N PRO A 250 6.31 22.31 8.86
CA PRO A 250 5.57 22.55 10.10
C PRO A 250 5.98 23.84 10.83
N LYS A 251 7.19 24.35 10.57
CA LYS A 251 7.72 25.59 11.17
C LYS A 251 7.36 26.86 10.41
N THR A 252 7.14 26.78 9.10
CA THR A 252 6.95 27.96 8.22
C THR A 252 5.55 28.03 7.62
N GLN A 253 4.77 26.95 7.70
CA GLN A 253 3.45 26.79 7.07
C GLN A 253 3.46 27.07 5.55
N LYS A 254 4.62 26.92 4.91
CA LYS A 254 4.77 26.97 3.44
C LYS A 254 4.61 25.56 2.87
N ALA A 255 3.90 25.44 1.75
CA ALA A 255 3.82 24.19 1.01
C ALA A 255 5.17 23.87 0.34
N SER A 256 5.54 22.59 0.31
CA SER A 256 6.81 22.08 -0.22
C SER A 256 6.76 21.95 -1.75
N LEU A 257 6.57 23.10 -2.39
CA LEU A 257 6.48 23.30 -3.83
C LEU A 257 7.50 24.37 -4.24
N PHE A 258 8.38 24.02 -5.18
CA PHE A 258 9.46 24.89 -5.66
C PHE A 258 9.39 24.99 -7.18
N ILE A 259 9.40 26.19 -7.74
CA ILE A 259 9.41 26.43 -9.19
C ILE A 259 10.79 26.97 -9.58
N PHE A 260 11.44 26.27 -10.50
CA PHE A 260 12.75 26.62 -11.06
C PHE A 260 12.53 27.28 -12.43
N LYS A 261 12.87 28.57 -12.52
CA LYS A 261 12.92 29.33 -13.79
C LYS A 261 14.38 29.40 -14.25
N ASN A 262 14.62 29.27 -15.55
CA ASN A 262 15.97 29.34 -16.10
C ASN A 262 16.39 30.81 -16.28
N PRO A 263 17.40 31.34 -15.58
CA PRO A 263 17.76 32.76 -15.65
C PRO A 263 18.21 33.18 -17.06
N ASN A 264 18.84 32.26 -17.80
CA ASN A 264 19.33 32.49 -19.16
C ASN A 264 18.21 32.48 -20.23
N ASN A 265 16.96 32.13 -19.87
CA ASN A 265 15.83 32.16 -20.77
C ASN A 265 14.52 32.41 -20.01
N ALA A 266 14.18 33.68 -19.81
CA ALA A 266 12.97 34.12 -19.11
C ALA A 266 11.65 33.64 -19.77
N ASN A 267 11.67 33.34 -21.08
CA ASN A 267 10.54 32.78 -21.82
C ASN A 267 10.62 31.25 -21.99
N GLY A 268 11.58 30.59 -21.34
CA GLY A 268 11.82 29.16 -21.45
C GLY A 268 10.90 28.30 -20.57
N PRO A 269 10.80 26.99 -20.86
CA PRO A 269 10.04 26.07 -20.03
C PRO A 269 10.62 26.02 -18.61
N CYS A 270 9.73 26.12 -17.62
CA CYS A 270 10.05 25.99 -16.22
C CYS A 270 10.01 24.52 -15.78
N ALA A 271 10.66 24.25 -14.64
CA ALA A 271 10.51 22.99 -13.91
C ALA A 271 9.94 23.27 -12.52
N ALA A 272 9.37 22.27 -11.87
CA ALA A 272 8.93 22.36 -10.49
C ALA A 272 9.22 21.07 -9.72
N LYS A 273 9.48 21.18 -8.42
CA LYS A 273 9.45 20.06 -7.48
C LYS A 273 8.22 20.20 -6.58
N VAL A 274 7.44 19.14 -6.45
CA VAL A 274 6.27 19.07 -5.56
C VAL A 274 6.47 17.88 -4.62
N THR A 275 6.37 18.11 -3.31
CA THR A 275 6.46 17.04 -2.30
C THR A 275 5.09 16.81 -1.69
N TYR A 276 4.57 15.59 -1.78
CA TYR A 276 3.32 15.18 -1.14
C TYR A 276 3.58 14.73 0.31
N VAL A 277 2.50 14.63 1.10
CA VAL A 277 2.53 13.92 2.38
C VAL A 277 2.79 12.43 2.11
N ASP A 278 2.04 11.85 1.17
CA ASP A 278 1.95 10.40 0.95
C ASP A 278 2.65 9.94 -0.34
N LYS A 279 3.26 8.75 -0.32
CA LYS A 279 3.94 8.14 -1.49
C LYS A 279 2.96 7.84 -2.63
N GLU A 280 1.73 7.44 -2.29
CA GLU A 280 0.67 7.10 -3.22
C GLU A 280 0.27 8.29 -4.09
N SER A 281 0.12 9.49 -3.50
CA SER A 281 -0.16 10.71 -4.26
C SER A 281 0.96 11.08 -5.25
N ALA A 282 2.23 10.84 -4.88
CA ALA A 282 3.36 11.05 -5.79
C ALA A 282 3.34 10.08 -6.98
N SER A 283 3.01 8.80 -6.74
CA SER A 283 2.86 7.79 -7.79
C SER A 283 1.66 8.08 -8.70
N ALA A 284 0.51 8.43 -8.12
CA ALA A 284 -0.70 8.80 -8.85
C ALA A 284 -0.48 10.04 -9.72
N ALA A 285 0.27 11.04 -9.26
CA ALA A 285 0.58 12.24 -10.04
C ALA A 285 1.48 11.95 -11.27
N ILE A 286 2.31 10.90 -11.20
CA ILE A 286 3.08 10.42 -12.35
C ILE A 286 2.16 9.71 -13.34
N GLY A 287 1.38 8.71 -12.88
CA GLY A 287 0.45 7.97 -13.75
C GLY A 287 -0.62 8.85 -14.40
N GLU A 288 -1.06 9.90 -13.71
CA GLU A 288 -2.13 10.78 -14.21
C GLU A 288 -1.63 11.96 -15.06
N TYR A 289 -0.37 12.40 -14.93
CA TYR A 289 0.12 13.60 -15.65
C TYR A 289 1.41 13.43 -16.46
N ASP A 290 2.17 12.33 -16.35
CA ASP A 290 3.35 12.14 -17.20
C ASP A 290 2.97 11.94 -18.67
N GLN A 291 3.66 12.66 -19.56
CA GLN A 291 3.50 12.65 -21.03
C GLN A 291 2.11 13.03 -21.58
N LYS A 292 1.07 13.16 -20.73
CA LYS A 292 -0.25 13.65 -21.11
C LYS A 292 -0.19 15.13 -21.51
N HIS A 293 -1.03 15.52 -22.47
CA HIS A 293 -1.20 16.92 -22.86
C HIS A 293 -2.16 17.63 -21.91
N ILE A 294 -1.74 18.74 -21.32
CA ILE A 294 -2.47 19.44 -20.26
C ILE A 294 -3.14 20.71 -20.85
N PRO A 295 -4.48 20.71 -21.05
CA PRO A 295 -5.16 21.77 -21.83
C PRO A 295 -4.99 23.17 -21.27
N GLN A 296 -4.96 23.32 -19.93
CA GLN A 296 -4.78 24.61 -19.24
C GLN A 296 -3.42 25.30 -19.53
N TRP A 297 -2.42 24.56 -20.02
CA TRP A 297 -1.07 25.07 -20.31
C TRP A 297 -0.61 24.79 -21.75
N ASN A 298 -1.39 24.09 -22.55
CA ASN A 298 -1.09 23.67 -23.93
C ASN A 298 0.32 23.06 -24.11
N THR A 299 0.75 22.28 -23.13
CA THR A 299 2.04 21.57 -23.09
C THR A 299 1.84 20.12 -22.67
N LYS A 300 2.78 19.25 -23.07
CA LYS A 300 2.93 17.92 -22.45
C LYS A 300 3.86 18.07 -21.26
N LEU A 301 3.42 17.69 -20.07
CA LEU A 301 4.29 17.65 -18.89
C LEU A 301 5.14 16.37 -18.91
N LEU A 302 6.28 16.43 -18.24
CA LEU A 302 7.08 15.25 -17.91
C LEU A 302 7.21 15.21 -16.39
N VAL A 303 6.77 14.12 -15.76
CA VAL A 303 6.63 13.99 -14.30
C VAL A 303 7.34 12.71 -13.84
N CYS A 304 8.33 12.83 -12.97
CA CYS A 304 9.10 11.69 -12.46
C CYS A 304 9.42 11.81 -10.97
N ILE A 305 9.82 10.70 -10.32
CA ILE A 305 10.22 10.72 -8.90
C ILE A 305 11.50 11.55 -8.73
N SER A 306 11.49 12.44 -7.74
CA SER A 306 12.58 13.38 -7.40
C SER A 306 13.80 12.68 -6.80
N THR A 307 14.61 12.04 -7.64
CA THR A 307 15.90 11.47 -7.22
C THR A 307 16.93 12.58 -6.93
N ARG A 308 17.45 12.64 -5.69
CA ARG A 308 18.67 13.40 -5.38
C ARG A 308 19.86 12.63 -5.94
N LYS A 309 20.48 13.09 -7.03
CA LYS A 309 21.83 12.62 -7.41
C LYS A 309 22.89 13.53 -6.79
N LYS A 310 23.77 12.98 -5.95
CA LYS A 310 25.14 13.53 -5.83
C LYS A 310 25.79 13.44 -7.22
N ALA A 311 26.53 14.46 -7.63
CA ALA A 311 27.04 14.55 -9.00
C ALA A 311 28.23 13.60 -9.22
N HIS A 312 27.96 12.43 -9.80
CA HIS A 312 28.95 11.64 -10.53
C HIS A 312 28.32 11.05 -11.79
N PHE A 313 28.72 11.59 -12.94
CA PHE A 313 28.44 11.02 -14.25
C PHE A 313 29.69 11.23 -15.10
N LYS A 314 30.34 10.15 -15.52
CA LYS A 314 31.47 10.22 -16.46
C LYS A 314 30.94 10.15 -17.89
N ASP A 315 31.29 11.17 -18.66
CA ASP A 315 31.43 11.25 -20.11
C ASP A 315 30.65 10.28 -21.00
N ALA A 316 29.69 10.84 -21.74
CA ALA A 316 29.79 10.89 -23.20
C ALA A 316 28.95 12.06 -23.76
N GLY A 317 29.57 12.96 -24.52
CA GLY A 317 28.87 14.06 -25.22
C GLY A 317 28.93 15.42 -24.49
N LYS A 318 29.77 16.33 -25.02
CA LYS A 318 29.77 17.78 -24.74
C LYS A 318 28.51 18.41 -25.39
N GLU A 319 28.02 19.60 -25.02
CA GLU A 319 28.75 20.82 -24.66
C GLU A 319 28.26 21.55 -23.40
N HIS A 320 29.05 22.53 -22.96
CA HIS A 320 28.89 23.25 -21.70
C HIS A 320 27.91 24.43 -21.80
N ASN A 321 27.19 24.70 -20.70
CA ASN A 321 27.55 25.87 -19.90
C ASN A 321 27.01 25.77 -18.47
N GLU A 322 27.91 25.90 -17.50
CA GLU A 322 27.54 26.06 -16.09
C GLU A 322 27.15 27.52 -15.84
N ALA A 323 26.12 27.75 -15.03
CA ALA A 323 25.81 29.07 -14.48
C ALA A 323 25.63 28.95 -12.96
N LYS A 324 26.59 29.48 -12.20
CA LYS A 324 26.46 29.66 -10.75
C LYS A 324 25.58 30.89 -10.49
N GLY A 325 24.52 30.73 -9.69
CA GLY A 325 23.69 31.80 -9.15
C GLY A 325 23.05 31.30 -7.85
N THR A 326 23.59 31.68 -6.70
CA THR A 326 23.14 32.82 -5.87
C THR A 326 21.77 32.58 -5.22
N HIS A 327 21.77 32.45 -3.89
CA HIS A 327 20.58 32.69 -3.08
C HIS A 327 20.18 34.16 -3.20
N GLU A 328 18.88 34.43 -3.31
CA GLU A 328 18.31 35.72 -2.93
C GLU A 328 17.23 35.48 -1.86
N GLU A 329 17.36 36.18 -0.74
CA GLU A 329 16.29 36.32 0.25
C GLU A 329 15.33 37.44 -0.16
N PRO A 330 14.07 37.44 0.33
CA PRO A 330 13.02 38.27 -0.26
C PRO A 330 13.14 39.75 0.08
N LEU A 331 12.85 40.61 -0.90
CA LEU A 331 12.64 42.03 -0.69
C LEU A 331 11.51 42.28 0.32
N THR A 332 11.83 43.01 1.38
CA THR A 332 10.86 43.56 2.33
C THR A 332 10.55 45.00 1.98
N GLU A 333 9.30 45.30 1.61
CA GLU A 333 8.74 46.64 1.78
C GLU A 333 7.40 46.56 2.53
N GLN A 334 7.37 47.21 3.69
CA GLN A 334 6.15 47.68 4.32
C GLN A 334 6.09 49.19 4.06
N ASP A 335 4.92 49.76 3.78
CA ASP A 335 4.63 51.04 4.44
C ASP A 335 3.17 51.46 4.59
N LYS A 336 2.94 52.16 5.71
CA LYS A 336 1.93 53.17 6.04
C LYS A 336 0.54 53.13 5.38
N THR A 337 -0.44 52.75 6.20
CA THR A 337 -1.77 53.39 6.19
C THR A 337 -1.68 54.87 6.55
N PRO A 338 -2.66 55.70 6.14
CA PRO A 338 -3.28 56.62 7.10
C PRO A 338 -4.82 56.56 7.13
N ARG A 339 -5.40 57.35 8.05
CA ARG A 339 -6.75 57.19 8.61
C ARG A 339 -7.78 58.18 8.03
N THR A 340 -9.07 57.83 8.15
CA THR A 340 -10.27 58.71 8.12
C THR A 340 -10.60 59.57 6.88
N LYS A 341 -11.84 59.43 6.39
CA LYS A 341 -12.91 60.45 6.49
C LYS A 341 -14.29 59.93 6.01
N ARG A 342 -15.38 60.37 6.66
CA ARG A 342 -16.75 60.44 6.09
C ARG A 342 -16.93 61.85 5.48
N PRO A 343 -17.82 62.05 4.50
CA PRO A 343 -19.18 62.55 4.81
C PRO A 343 -20.31 61.94 3.92
N HIS A 344 -21.51 62.54 3.98
CA HIS A 344 -22.78 62.06 3.42
C HIS A 344 -23.01 62.36 1.93
N HIS A 345 -23.91 61.58 1.29
CA HIS A 345 -25.11 61.98 0.50
C HIS A 345 -25.38 61.04 -0.70
N SER A 346 -26.61 60.78 -1.19
CA SER A 346 -27.94 60.68 -0.53
C SER A 346 -29.04 60.17 -1.49
N LYS A 347 -30.04 59.44 -0.96
CA LYS A 347 -31.42 59.22 -1.51
C LYS A 347 -31.59 58.59 -2.91
N GLN A 348 -32.18 57.39 -2.95
CA GLN A 348 -33.52 57.07 -3.51
C GLN A 348 -33.79 55.58 -3.17
N SER A 349 -34.72 55.16 -2.32
CA SER A 349 -36.19 55.35 -2.27
C SER A 349 -36.95 54.66 -3.40
N HIS A 350 -37.43 53.43 -3.16
CA HIS A 350 -38.77 53.01 -3.58
C HIS A 350 -39.34 51.97 -2.61
N LYS A 351 -40.62 52.13 -2.29
CA LYS A 351 -41.50 51.15 -1.62
C LYS A 351 -42.37 50.49 -2.72
N PRO A 352 -43.01 49.35 -2.47
CA PRO A 352 -44.38 49.46 -1.98
C PRO A 352 -44.73 48.47 -0.85
N THR A 353 -45.94 48.63 -0.33
CA THR A 353 -46.61 47.72 0.61
C THR A 353 -47.94 47.31 0.03
N ASN A 354 -48.33 46.05 0.24
CA ASN A 354 -49.50 45.75 1.05
C ASN A 354 -49.26 44.44 1.80
#